data_AF-L2GYG0-F1
#
_entry.id   AF-L2GYG0-F1
#
_cell.length_a   1.000
_cell.length_b   1.000
_cell.length_c   1.000
_cell.angle_alpha   90.00
_cell.angle_beta   90.00
_cell.angle_gamma   90.00
#
_symmetry.space_group_name_H-M   'P 1'
#
loop_
_entity.id
_entity.type
_entity.pdbx_description
1 polymer ?
#
loop_
_entity_poly.entity_id
_entity_poly.type
_entity_poly.pdbx_seq_one_letter_code
_entity_poly.pdbx_strand_id
1 'polypeptide(L)'
;LRSRRSHRSHSKLRWTPFRLMISAILLAVSVGFIIYVLIPFIEGFIELQNFANLLFVILHVFYMFNVATLKKKSQWVFWVASYLILDAASILFVFYDSIFI
;
A
#
# COMPACT_ATOMS: atom_id res chain seq x y z
N LEU A 1 15.18 -45.04 -2.36
CA LEU A 1 14.43 -43.86 -1.87
C LEU A 1 15.24 -42.59 -2.13
N ARG A 2 14.95 -41.89 -3.24
CA ARG A 2 15.73 -40.74 -3.73
C ARG A 2 15.34 -39.50 -2.92
N SER A 3 16.19 -39.07 -1.99
CA SER A 3 15.95 -37.83 -1.24
C SER A 3 16.02 -36.62 -2.19
N ARG A 4 14.86 -36.06 -2.53
CA ARG A 4 14.77 -34.74 -3.15
C ARG A 4 15.12 -33.71 -2.07
N ARG A 5 16.42 -33.43 -1.90
CA ARG A 5 16.84 -32.18 -1.24
C ARG A 5 16.40 -31.04 -2.16
N SER A 6 15.21 -30.49 -1.92
CA SER A 6 14.83 -29.22 -2.50
C SER A 6 15.79 -28.19 -1.91
N HIS A 7 16.84 -27.84 -2.66
CA HIS A 7 17.60 -26.63 -2.41
C HIS A 7 16.61 -25.46 -2.55
N ARG A 8 15.96 -25.08 -1.45
CA ARG A 8 15.26 -23.79 -1.35
C ARG A 8 16.36 -22.74 -1.38
N SER A 9 16.77 -22.38 -2.59
CA SER A 9 17.56 -21.18 -2.83
C SER A 9 16.75 -20.02 -2.25
N HIS A 10 17.16 -19.53 -1.09
CA HIS A 10 16.66 -18.30 -0.51
C HIS A 10 17.17 -17.15 -1.40
N SER A 11 16.56 -16.96 -2.56
CA SER A 11 16.86 -15.82 -3.41
C SER A 11 16.40 -14.56 -2.66
N LYS A 12 17.32 -13.88 -2.00
CA LYS A 12 17.06 -12.59 -1.33
C LYS A 12 16.66 -11.56 -2.39
N LEU A 13 15.70 -10.70 -2.06
CA LEU A 13 15.30 -9.60 -2.92
C LEU A 13 16.50 -8.67 -3.14
N ARG A 14 16.97 -8.58 -4.38
CA ARG A 14 17.96 -7.57 -4.78
C ARG A 14 17.23 -6.25 -4.98
N TRP A 15 17.50 -5.28 -4.13
CA TRP A 15 17.00 -3.91 -4.31
C TRP A 15 17.77 -3.24 -5.44
N THR A 16 17.10 -3.01 -6.56
CA THR A 16 17.64 -2.26 -7.69
C THR A 16 17.12 -0.83 -7.63
N PRO A 17 17.85 0.18 -8.17
CA PRO A 17 17.40 1.57 -8.16
C PRO A 17 15.99 1.75 -8.71
N PHE A 18 15.65 1.05 -9.78
CA PHE A 18 14.30 1.03 -10.36
C PHE A 18 13.20 0.57 -9.38
N ARG A 19 13.48 -0.45 -8.54
CA ARG A 19 12.50 -0.96 -7.57
C ARG A 19 12.33 0.02 -6.42
N LEU A 20 13.43 0.63 -5.98
CA LEU A 20 13.40 1.68 -4.96
C LEU A 20 12.60 2.88 -5.45
N MET A 21 12.80 3.30 -6.71
CA MET A 21 12.07 4.40 -7.31
C MET A 21 10.56 4.14 -7.34
N ILE A 22 10.12 2.98 -7.84
CA ILE A 22 8.68 2.63 -7.84
C ILE A 22 8.12 2.58 -6.43
N SER A 23 8.78 1.89 -5.51
CA SER A 23 8.33 1.81 -4.12
C SER A 23 8.27 3.20 -3.47
N ALA A 24 9.24 4.07 -3.72
CA ALA A 24 9.25 5.44 -3.19
C ALA A 24 8.09 6.28 -3.74
N ILE A 25 7.76 6.17 -5.03
CA ILE A 25 6.63 6.88 -5.63
C ILE A 25 5.31 6.44 -4.97
N LEU A 26 5.08 5.13 -4.83
CA LEU A 26 3.88 4.61 -4.18
C LEU A 26 3.77 5.07 -2.73
N LEU A 27 4.87 5.05 -1.99
CA LEU A 27 4.91 5.56 -0.62
C LEU A 27 4.61 7.07 -0.56
N ALA A 28 5.15 7.86 -1.48
CA ALA A 28 4.90 9.31 -1.52
C ALA A 28 3.42 9.64 -1.80
N VAL A 29 2.81 8.93 -2.75
CA VAL A 29 1.36 9.03 -3.06
C VAL A 29 0.54 8.68 -1.81
N SER A 30 0.88 7.58 -1.16
CA SER A 30 0.23 7.09 0.04
C SER A 30 0.36 8.05 1.23
N VAL A 31 1.52 8.67 1.44
CA VAL A 31 1.69 9.75 2.44
C VAL A 31 0.80 10.94 2.11
N GLY A 32 0.73 11.36 0.85
CA GLY A 32 -0.15 12.44 0.41
C GLY A 32 -1.62 12.15 0.70
N PHE A 33 -2.07 10.93 0.41
CA PHE A 33 -3.43 10.48 0.73
C PHE A 33 -3.72 10.51 2.24
N ILE A 34 -2.80 10.01 3.07
CA ILE A 34 -2.97 10.01 4.53
C ILE A 34 -3.11 11.44 5.05
N ILE A 35 -2.25 12.36 4.61
CA ILE A 35 -2.32 13.77 5.02
C ILE A 35 -3.68 14.35 4.62
N TYR A 36 -4.09 14.13 3.37
CA TYR A 36 -5.37 14.63 2.85
C TYR A 36 -6.57 14.16 3.68
N VAL A 37 -6.63 12.86 3.99
CA VAL A 37 -7.74 12.29 4.80
C VAL A 37 -7.72 12.81 6.23
N LEU A 38 -6.55 13.10 6.80
CA LEU A 38 -6.43 13.56 8.19
C LEU A 38 -6.75 15.05 8.37
N ILE A 39 -6.64 15.88 7.34
CA ILE A 39 -6.94 17.32 7.40
C ILE A 39 -8.35 17.60 7.97
N PRO A 40 -9.44 17.00 7.45
CA PRO A 40 -10.78 17.21 8.00
C PRO A 40 -10.90 16.89 9.49
N PHE A 41 -10.17 15.88 9.99
CA PHE A 41 -10.19 15.52 11.41
C PHE A 41 -9.49 16.54 12.29
N ILE A 42 -8.41 17.15 11.80
CA ILE A 42 -7.70 18.23 12.49
C ILE A 42 -8.59 19.48 12.56
N GLU A 43 -9.36 19.74 11.50
CA GLU A 43 -10.29 20.87 11.40
C GLU A 43 -11.63 20.64 12.11
N GLY A 44 -11.90 19.42 12.58
CA GLY A 44 -13.12 19.06 13.31
C GLY A 44 -14.32 18.65 12.44
N PHE A 45 -14.12 18.44 11.14
CA PHE A 45 -15.15 17.98 10.20
C PHE A 45 -15.27 16.46 10.17
N ILE A 46 -16.13 15.92 11.04
CA ILE A 46 -16.39 14.47 11.15
C ILE A 46 -17.65 14.10 10.36
N GLU A 47 -17.47 13.86 9.06
CA GLU A 47 -18.49 13.24 8.21
C GLU A 47 -18.27 11.73 8.11
N LEU A 48 -19.34 10.97 7.84
CA LEU A 48 -19.28 9.50 7.75
C LEU A 48 -18.28 9.04 6.67
N GLN A 49 -18.20 9.75 5.55
CA GLN A 49 -17.24 9.50 4.47
C GLN A 49 -15.80 9.67 4.94
N ASN A 50 -15.50 10.74 5.69
CA ASN A 50 -14.17 10.96 6.28
C ASN A 50 -13.81 9.84 7.27
N PHE A 51 -14.77 9.40 8.09
CA PHE A 51 -14.56 8.29 9.01
C PHE A 51 -14.27 6.98 8.27
N ALA A 52 -15.00 6.68 7.20
CA ALA A 52 -14.76 5.50 6.37
C ALA A 52 -13.38 5.55 5.67
N ASN A 53 -12.92 6.75 5.29
CA ASN A 53 -11.59 6.95 4.73
C ASN A 53 -10.44 6.58 5.69
N LEU A 54 -10.67 6.58 7.00
CA LEU A 54 -9.66 6.12 7.98
C LEU A 54 -9.30 4.64 7.81
N LEU A 55 -10.22 3.81 7.31
CA LEU A 55 -9.91 2.42 7.00
C LEU A 55 -8.81 2.31 5.95
N PHE A 56 -8.90 3.15 4.91
CA PHE A 56 -7.88 3.22 3.87
C PHE A 56 -6.55 3.75 4.43
N VAL A 57 -6.57 4.73 5.33
CA VAL A 57 -5.36 5.19 6.03
C VAL A 57 -4.66 4.04 6.75
N ILE A 58 -5.40 3.21 7.49
CA ILE A 58 -4.83 2.04 8.17
C ILE A 58 -4.22 1.05 7.17
N LEU A 59 -4.91 0.78 6.06
CA LEU A 59 -4.41 -0.10 5.01
C LEU A 59 -3.12 0.43 4.35
N HIS A 60 -3.06 1.74 4.09
CA HIS A 60 -1.87 2.40 3.58
C HIS A 60 -0.69 2.22 4.53
N VAL A 61 -0.87 2.57 5.81
CA VAL A 61 0.16 2.40 6.85
C VAL A 61 0.63 0.94 6.93
N PHE A 62 -0.29 -0.03 6.91
CA PHE A 62 0.05 -1.45 6.93
C PHE A 62 0.94 -1.83 5.74
N TYR A 63 0.55 -1.44 4.52
CA TYR A 63 1.30 -1.76 3.32
C TYR A 63 2.64 -1.03 3.24
N MET A 64 2.74 0.20 3.76
CA MET A 64 4.00 0.95 3.88
C MET A 64 5.05 0.14 4.65
N PHE A 65 4.68 -0.39 5.82
CA PHE A 65 5.61 -1.19 6.62
C PHE A 65 5.84 -2.59 6.03
N ASN A 66 4.84 -3.14 5.33
CA ASN A 66 4.96 -4.44 4.70
C ASN A 66 6.12 -4.51 3.68
N VAL A 67 6.47 -3.40 3.04
CA VAL A 67 7.57 -3.32 2.06
C VAL A 67 8.90 -3.82 2.63
N ALA A 68 9.16 -3.61 3.93
CA ALA A 68 10.38 -4.04 4.60
C ALA A 68 10.47 -5.57 4.76
N THR A 69 9.32 -6.26 4.66
CA THR A 69 9.23 -7.71 4.85
C THR A 69 9.45 -8.51 3.57
N LEU A 70 9.58 -7.84 2.42
CA LEU A 70 9.66 -8.46 1.10
C LEU A 70 11.01 -9.16 0.90
N LYS A 71 10.97 -10.49 0.71
CA LYS A 71 12.16 -11.34 0.58
C LYS A 71 12.42 -11.80 -0.85
N LYS A 72 11.43 -11.74 -1.74
CA LYS A 72 11.51 -12.25 -3.12
C LYS A 72 10.98 -11.24 -4.13
N LYS A 73 11.47 -11.31 -5.39
CA LYS A 73 10.98 -10.47 -6.49
C LYS A 73 9.48 -10.61 -6.70
N SER A 74 8.94 -11.83 -6.67
CA SER A 74 7.50 -12.07 -6.85
C SER A 74 6.66 -11.40 -5.76
N GLN A 75 7.16 -11.39 -4.51
CA GLN A 75 6.51 -10.69 -3.41
C GLN A 75 6.51 -9.18 -3.65
N TRP A 76 7.61 -8.62 -4.15
CA TRP A 76 7.65 -7.20 -4.50
C TRP A 76 6.70 -6.85 -5.64
N VAL A 77 6.61 -7.66 -6.70
CA VAL A 77 5.65 -7.43 -7.80
C VAL A 77 4.22 -7.47 -7.28
N PHE A 78 3.89 -8.47 -6.46
CA PHE A 78 2.57 -8.57 -5.84
C PHE A 78 2.28 -7.37 -4.94
N TRP A 79 3.25 -6.97 -4.10
CA TRP A 79 3.13 -5.80 -3.25
C TRP A 79 2.85 -4.53 -4.07
N VAL A 80 3.58 -4.29 -5.17
CA VAL A 80 3.35 -3.14 -6.06
C VAL A 80 1.93 -3.17 -6.64
N ALA A 81 1.48 -4.31 -7.17
CA ALA A 81 0.16 -4.43 -7.76
C ALA A 81 -0.95 -4.18 -6.72
N SER A 82 -0.83 -4.78 -5.53
CA SER A 82 -1.77 -4.54 -4.43
C SER A 82 -1.77 -3.08 -3.96
N TYR A 83 -0.60 -2.44 -3.93
CA TYR A 83 -0.49 -1.04 -3.54
C TYR A 83 -1.16 -0.12 -4.57
N LEU A 84 -0.97 -0.36 -5.87
CA LEU A 84 -1.64 0.39 -6.92
C LEU A 84 -3.16 0.25 -6.85
N ILE A 85 -3.66 -0.95 -6.53
CA ILE A 85 -5.09 -1.18 -6.33
C ILE A 85 -5.58 -0.40 -5.11
N LEU A 86 -4.81 -0.39 -4.02
CA LEU A 86 -5.14 0.38 -2.82
C LEU A 86 -5.19 1.89 -3.13
N ASP A 87 -4.17 2.44 -3.82
CA ASP A 87 -4.15 3.83 -4.25
C ASP A 87 -5.37 4.18 -5.11
N ALA A 88 -5.69 3.34 -6.10
CA ALA A 88 -6.83 3.54 -6.98
C ALA A 88 -8.17 3.49 -6.22
N ALA A 89 -8.33 2.53 -5.31
CA ALA A 89 -9.52 2.40 -4.47
C ALA A 89 -9.67 3.61 -3.53
N SER A 90 -8.57 4.05 -2.92
CA SER A 90 -8.52 5.24 -2.08
C SER A 90 -8.94 6.51 -2.81
N ILE A 91 -8.43 6.72 -4.04
CA ILE A 91 -8.82 7.84 -4.88
C ILE A 91 -10.30 7.75 -5.25
N LEU A 92 -10.76 6.59 -5.71
CA LEU A 92 -12.16 6.38 -6.07
C LEU A 92 -13.08 6.72 -4.89
N PHE A 93 -12.77 6.22 -3.70
CA PHE A 93 -13.60 6.38 -2.52
C PHE A 93 -13.60 7.80 -1.95
N VAL A 94 -12.51 8.55 -2.14
CA VAL A 94 -12.46 9.98 -1.78
C VAL A 94 -13.28 10.83 -2.74
N PHE A 95 -13.23 10.57 -4.05
CA PHE A 95 -13.82 11.46 -5.05
C PHE A 95 -15.21 11.03 -5.57
N TYR A 96 -15.68 9.82 -5.24
CA TYR A 96 -17.03 9.38 -5.57
C TYR A 96 -17.95 9.39 -4.35
N ASP A 97 -18.55 10.55 -4.09
CA ASP A 97 -19.57 10.76 -3.03
C ASP A 97 -20.79 9.85 -3.21
N SER A 98 -21.08 9.44 -4.44
CA SER A 98 -22.20 8.57 -4.79
C SER A 98 -22.08 7.12 -4.27
N ILE A 99 -20.97 6.75 -3.63
CA ILE A 99 -20.82 5.44 -2.97
C ILE A 99 -21.59 5.40 -1.64
N PHE A 100 -21.86 6.57 -1.04
CA PHE A 100 -22.51 6.70 0.27
C PHE A 100 -23.97 7.17 0.22
N ILE A 101 -24.55 7.33 -0.98
CA ILE A 101 -25.93 7.78 -1.21
C ILE A 101 -26.80 6.58 -1.61
#